data_AF-A0A956PBJ2-F1
#
_entry.id   AF-A0A956PBJ2-F1
#
_cell.length_a   1.000
_cell.length_b   1.000
_cell.length_c   1.000
_cell.angle_alpha   90.00
_cell.angle_beta   90.00
_cell.angle_gamma   90.00
#
_symmetry.space_group_name_H-M   'P 1'
#
loop_
_entity.id
_entity.type
_entity.pdbx_description
1 polymer ?
#
loop_
_entity_poly.entity_id
_entity_poly.type
_entity_poly.pdbx_seq_one_letter_code
_entity_poly.pdbx_strand_id
1 'polypeptide(L)' 'MARRSIDLRTATDARWLDAVLGDFDAFLADHANCERKASVQAMSFVVKFPDRPLVLGPLIDLAQEELGHFR' A
#
# COMPACT_ATOMS: atom_id res chain seq x y z
N MET A 1 -18.05 -7.35 -11.62
CA MET A 1 -17.66 -6.55 -10.43
C MET A 1 -17.28 -5.16 -10.91
N ALA A 2 -17.93 -4.11 -10.41
CA ALA A 2 -17.59 -2.74 -10.79
C ALA A 2 -16.20 -2.39 -10.22
N ARG A 3 -15.23 -2.12 -11.10
CA ARG A 3 -13.93 -1.55 -10.71
C ARG A 3 -14.18 -0.14 -10.20
N ARG A 4 -14.37 0.01 -8.88
CA ARG A 4 -14.44 1.33 -8.25
C ARG A 4 -13.04 1.92 -8.24
N SER A 5 -12.67 2.57 -9.34
CA SER A 5 -11.48 3.43 -9.39
C SER A 5 -11.78 4.70 -8.61
N ILE A 6 -10.88 5.09 -7.72
CA ILE A 6 -10.91 6.43 -7.12
C ILE A 6 -10.19 7.34 -8.10
N ASP A 7 -10.88 8.36 -8.61
CA ASP A 7 -10.26 9.36 -9.47
C ASP A 7 -9.36 10.28 -8.64
N LEU A 8 -8.08 10.32 -8.99
CA LEU A 8 -7.14 11.26 -8.38
C LEU A 8 -7.48 12.69 -8.81
N ARG A 9 -7.43 13.65 -7.88
CA ARG A 9 -7.78 15.05 -8.18
C ARG A 9 -6.79 15.73 -9.12
N THR A 10 -5.54 15.29 -9.09
CA THR A 10 -4.43 15.87 -9.85
C THR A 10 -3.48 14.77 -10.30
N ALA A 11 -2.83 14.97 -11.44
CA ALA A 11 -1.71 14.12 -11.86
C ALA A 11 -0.48 14.38 -10.98
N THR A 12 0.43 13.40 -10.91
CA THR A 12 1.75 13.57 -10.31
C THR A 12 2.54 14.64 -11.07
N ASP A 13 3.15 15.58 -10.34
CA ASP A 13 4.02 16.61 -10.93
C ASP A 13 5.25 15.96 -11.58
N ALA A 14 5.62 16.38 -12.79
CA ALA A 14 6.77 15.82 -13.51
C ALA A 14 8.09 15.92 -12.71
N ARG A 15 8.23 16.95 -11.86
CA ARG A 15 9.40 17.13 -10.99
C ARG A 15 9.58 16.03 -9.95
N TRP A 16 8.52 15.27 -9.65
CA TRP A 16 8.62 14.11 -8.76
C TRP A 16 9.52 13.04 -9.35
N LEU A 17 9.49 12.83 -10.68
CA LEU A 17 10.36 11.88 -11.34
C LEU A 17 11.83 12.29 -11.21
N ASP A 18 12.13 13.58 -11.36
CA ASP A 18 13.48 14.11 -11.17
C ASP A 18 13.98 13.85 -9.74
N ALA A 19 13.12 14.02 -8.73
CA ALA A 19 13.46 13.73 -7.34
C ALA A 19 13.72 12.24 -7.09
N VAL A 20 12.90 11.35 -7.66
CA VAL A 20 13.07 9.89 -7.56
C VAL A 20 14.37 9.43 -8.23
N LEU A 21 14.69 9.97 -9.40
CA LEU A 21 15.92 9.62 -10.12
C LEU A 21 17.18 10.25 -9.52
N GLY A 22 17.04 11.34 -8.74
CA GLY A 22 18.14 11.98 -8.03
C GLY A 22 18.71 11.15 -6.87
N ASP A 23 17.90 10.29 -6.25
CA ASP A 23 18.33 9.33 -5.22
C ASP A 23 17.39 8.11 -5.22
N PHE A 24 17.62 7.21 -6.18
CA PHE A 24 16.74 6.07 -6.40
C PHE A 24 16.82 5.02 -5.28
N ASP A 25 17.97 4.87 -4.64
CA ASP A 25 18.15 3.94 -3.53
C ASP A 25 17.33 4.37 -2.31
N ALA A 26 17.33 5.67 -1.98
CA ALA A 26 16.48 6.21 -0.92
C ALA A 26 14.98 6.04 -1.25
N PHE A 27 14.60 6.26 -2.51
CA PHE A 27 13.24 5.99 -2.97
C PHE A 27 12.85 4.51 -2.79
N LEU A 28 13.69 3.57 -3.20
CA LEU A 28 13.43 2.14 -3.05
C LEU A 28 13.31 1.73 -1.58
N ALA A 29 14.14 2.30 -0.70
CA ALA A 29 14.04 2.06 0.73
C ALA A 29 12.72 2.60 1.32
N ASP A 30 12.28 3.80 0.91
CA ASP A 30 10.98 4.33 1.34
C ASP A 30 9.80 3.53 0.77
N HIS A 31 9.89 3.11 -0.49
CA HIS A 31 8.90 2.25 -1.14
C HIS A 31 8.73 0.92 -0.39
N ALA A 32 9.82 0.22 -0.09
CA ALA A 32 9.78 -0.99 0.72
C ALA A 32 9.14 -0.73 2.10
N ASN A 33 9.47 0.39 2.75
CA ASN A 33 8.81 0.77 4.00
C ASN A 33 7.30 1.03 3.82
N CYS A 34 6.87 1.58 2.69
CA CYS A 34 5.46 1.75 2.34
C CYS A 34 4.73 0.41 2.27
N GLU A 35 5.30 -0.59 1.61
CA GLU A 35 4.68 -1.92 1.52
C GLU A 35 4.59 -2.61 2.90
N ARG A 36 5.65 -2.50 3.71
CA ARG A 36 5.60 -2.99 5.10
C ARG A 36 4.52 -2.28 5.92
N LYS A 37 4.36 -0.95 5.77
CA LYS A 37 3.31 -0.18 6.45
C LYS A 37 1.90 -0.60 5.98
N ALA A 38 1.72 -0.87 4.70
CA ALA A 38 0.45 -1.34 4.14
C ALA A 38 0.06 -2.70 4.73
N SER A 39 1.00 -3.65 4.77
CA SER A 39 0.79 -4.96 5.42
C SER A 39 0.37 -4.83 6.88
N VAL A 40 1.12 -4.02 7.66
CA VAL A 40 0.82 -3.77 9.08
C VAL A 40 -0.54 -3.10 9.26
N GLN A 41 -0.89 -2.14 8.39
CA GLN A 41 -2.18 -1.45 8.46
C GLN A 41 -3.34 -2.41 8.21
N ALA A 42 -3.25 -3.28 7.20
CA ALA A 42 -4.26 -4.28 6.90
C ALA A 42 -4.49 -5.22 8.10
N MET A 43 -3.42 -5.73 8.72
CA MET A 43 -3.52 -6.55 9.94
C MET A 43 -4.07 -5.76 11.14
N SER A 44 -3.80 -4.46 11.24
CA SER A 44 -4.37 -3.63 12.29
C SER A 44 -5.90 -3.56 12.20
N PHE A 45 -6.47 -3.61 11.00
CA PHE A 45 -7.92 -3.66 10.81
C PHE A 45 -8.50 -5.02 11.17
N VAL A 46 -7.80 -6.11 10.85
CA VAL A 46 -8.20 -7.47 11.26
C VAL A 46 -8.35 -7.55 12.78
N VAL A 47 -7.39 -6.99 13.52
CA VAL A 47 -7.43 -6.99 15.00
C VAL A 47 -8.49 -6.04 15.56
N LYS A 48 -8.65 -4.84 14.97
CA LYS A 48 -9.58 -3.81 15.47
C LYS A 48 -11.05 -4.11 15.19
N PHE A 49 -11.35 -4.84 14.11
CA PHE A 49 -12.71 -5.06 13.61
C PHE A 49 -13.03 -6.55 13.43
N PRO A 50 -12.89 -7.39 14.47
CA PRO A 50 -13.09 -8.84 14.37
C PRO A 50 -14.55 -9.22 14.06
N ASP A 51 -15.50 -8.31 14.31
CA ASP A 51 -16.93 -8.45 14.05
C ASP A 51 -17.32 -8.20 12.58
N ARG A 52 -16.34 -7.92 11.69
CA ARG A 52 -16.57 -7.62 10.27
C ARG A 52 -16.08 -8.75 9.35
N PRO A 53 -16.70 -9.95 9.38
CA PRO A 53 -16.19 -11.15 8.72
C PRO A 53 -16.03 -10.99 7.19
N LEU A 54 -16.83 -10.12 6.57
CA LEU A 54 -16.77 -9.86 5.12
C LEU A 54 -15.44 -9.26 4.65
N VAL A 55 -14.67 -8.60 5.52
CA VAL A 55 -13.42 -7.93 5.15
C VAL A 55 -12.18 -8.62 5.71
N LEU A 56 -12.32 -9.55 6.66
CA LEU A 56 -11.16 -10.17 7.33
C LEU A 56 -10.29 -10.97 6.35
N GLY A 57 -10.88 -11.87 5.56
CA GLY A 57 -10.16 -12.65 4.55
C GLY A 57 -9.40 -11.75 3.56
N PRO A 58 -10.10 -10.83 2.86
CA PRO A 58 -9.44 -9.89 1.94
C PRO A 58 -8.32 -9.04 2.58
N LEU A 59 -8.46 -8.64 3.85
CA LEU A 59 -7.41 -7.88 4.55
C LEU A 59 -6.19 -8.74 4.91
N ILE A 60 -6.40 -10.02 5.23
CA ILE A 60 -5.29 -10.96 5.48
C ILE A 60 -4.54 -11.23 4.17
N ASP A 61 -5.26 -11.47 3.07
CA ASP A 61 -4.68 -11.68 1.75
C ASP A 61 -3.86 -10.45 1.33
N LEU A 62 -4.43 -9.25 1.48
CA LEU A 62 -3.73 -7.98 1.23
C LEU A 62 -2.47 -7.86 2.10
N ALA A 63 -2.55 -8.18 3.38
CA ALA A 63 -1.39 -8.10 4.27
C ALA A 63 -0.25 -9.03 3.82
N GLN A 64 -0.57 -10.21 3.30
CA GLN A 64 0.40 -11.16 2.77
C GLN A 64 0.99 -10.69 1.45
N GLU A 65 0.17 -10.14 0.55
CA GLU A 65 0.60 -9.55 -0.73
C GLU A 65 1.63 -8.44 -0.51
N GLU A 66 1.31 -7.45 0.34
CA GLU A 66 2.21 -6.31 0.59
C GLU A 66 3.48 -6.71 1.35
N LEU A 67 3.39 -7.72 2.22
CA LEU A 67 4.59 -8.30 2.83
C LEU A 67 5.46 -9.03 1.80
N GLY A 68 4.83 -9.61 0.77
CA GLY A 68 5.50 -10.17 -0.40
C GLY A 68 6.24 -9.09 -1.19
N HIS A 69 5.60 -7.94 -1.46
CA HIS A 69 6.24 -6.81 -2.14
C HIS A 69 7.44 -6.23 -1.37
N PHE A 70 7.40 -6.25 -0.04
CA PHE A 70 8.51 -5.78 0.80
C PHE A 70 9.77 -6.68 0.73
N ARG A 71 9.61 -7.98 0.49
CA ARG A 71 10.67 -9.00 0.62
C ARG A 71 11.47 -9.20 -0.66
#